data_AF-A0A816CYZ5-F1
#
_entry.id   AF-A0A816CYZ5-F1
#
_cell.length_a   1.000
_cell.length_b   1.000
_cell.length_c   1.000
_cell.angle_alpha   90.00
_cell.angle_beta   90.00
_cell.angle_gamma   90.00
#
_symmetry.space_group_name_H-M   'P 1'
#
loop_
_entity.id
_entity.type
_entity.pdbx_description
1 polymer ?
#
loop_
_entity_poly.entity_id
_entity_poly.type
_entity_poly.pdbx_seq_one_letter_code
_entity_poly.pdbx_strand_id
1 'polypeptide(L)'
;MVWLGVCSEGLTTPVVFEDGTMDAERYIKEVLPVARKCGNNMLGVHWTYQQDGAKPHTHHLTQEWCANRDHFPDFISKNRWPPNSPDLCPLDYSLWNALAESMD
;
A
#
# COMPACT_ATOMS: atom_id res chain seq x y z
N MET A 1 -10.94 4.17 9.04
CA MET A 1 -9.51 4.22 8.62
C MET A 1 -9.46 4.36 7.10
N VAL A 2 -8.47 5.04 6.53
CA VAL A 2 -8.32 5.17 5.07
C VAL A 2 -7.01 4.53 4.63
N TRP A 3 -7.02 3.81 3.52
CA TRP A 3 -5.81 3.36 2.82
C TRP A 3 -5.67 4.11 1.49
N LEU A 4 -4.46 4.53 1.19
CA LEU A 4 -4.03 5.10 -0.09
C LEU A 4 -2.71 4.46 -0.52
N GLY A 5 -2.50 4.40 -1.83
CA GLY A 5 -1.19 4.28 -2.44
C GLY A 5 -0.86 5.54 -3.25
N VAL A 6 0.43 5.80 -3.44
CA VAL A 6 0.94 6.93 -4.21
C VAL A 6 2.05 6.48 -5.16
N CYS A 7 2.12 7.09 -6.33
CA CYS A 7 3.26 7.01 -7.25
C CYS A 7 3.48 8.37 -7.95
N SER A 8 4.45 8.45 -8.86
CA SER A 8 4.76 9.68 -9.61
C SER A 8 3.57 10.21 -10.43
N GLU A 9 2.67 9.33 -10.86
CA GLU A 9 1.52 9.68 -11.69
C GLU A 9 0.27 10.05 -10.87
N GLY A 10 0.29 9.84 -9.55
CA GLY A 10 -0.81 10.22 -8.67
C GLY A 10 -1.15 9.20 -7.58
N LEU A 11 -2.38 9.30 -7.09
CA LEU A 11 -2.92 8.52 -5.98
C LEU A 11 -3.81 7.39 -6.47
N THR A 12 -3.86 6.30 -5.70
CA THR A 12 -4.88 5.27 -5.88
C THR A 12 -6.27 5.83 -5.53
N THR A 13 -7.33 5.12 -5.95
CA THR A 13 -8.64 5.31 -5.32
C THR A 13 -8.53 4.99 -3.82
N PRO A 14 -9.04 5.85 -2.91
CA PRO A 14 -9.02 5.56 -1.48
C PRO A 14 -9.89 4.35 -1.16
N VAL A 15 -9.40 3.51 -0.25
CA VAL A 15 -10.20 2.46 0.38
C VAL A 15 -10.54 2.93 1.78
N VAL A 16 -11.83 3.11 2.06
CA VAL A 16 -12.32 3.58 3.36
C VAL A 16 -12.88 2.39 4.13
N PHE A 17 -12.37 2.20 5.35
CA PHE A 17 -12.82 1.18 6.27
C PHE A 17 -13.70 1.84 7.34
N GLU A 18 -14.98 1.50 7.33
CA GLU A 18 -15.97 2.05 8.25
C GLU A 18 -15.82 1.49 9.66
N ASP A 19 -15.55 0.18 9.81
CA ASP A 19 -15.33 -0.45 11.12
C ASP A 19 -14.45 -1.72 11.08
N GLY A 20 -13.92 -2.09 12.25
CA GLY A 20 -13.17 -3.31 12.49
C GLY A 20 -11.66 -3.22 12.24
N THR A 21 -10.93 -4.17 12.81
CA THR A 21 -9.47 -4.28 12.63
C THR A 21 -9.15 -4.73 11.21
N MET A 22 -8.12 -4.12 10.61
CA MET A 22 -7.53 -4.62 9.37
C MET A 22 -6.66 -5.83 9.69
N ASP A 23 -7.03 -7.00 9.15
CA ASP A 23 -6.21 -8.20 9.18
C ASP A 23 -5.65 -8.52 7.79
N ALA A 24 -4.86 -9.59 7.68
CA ALA A 24 -4.24 -9.98 6.42
C ALA A 24 -5.27 -10.38 5.35
N GLU A 25 -6.34 -11.08 5.72
CA GLU A 25 -7.35 -11.55 4.76
C GLU A 25 -8.12 -10.38 4.16
N ARG A 26 -8.57 -9.45 5.02
CA ARG A 26 -9.21 -8.21 4.59
C ARG A 26 -8.29 -7.37 3.74
N TYR A 27 -7.02 -7.23 4.13
CA TYR A 27 -6.04 -6.48 3.34
C TYR A 27 -5.86 -7.07 1.93
N ILE A 28 -5.70 -8.39 1.83
CA ILE A 28 -5.58 -9.09 0.55
C ILE A 28 -6.83 -8.93 -0.30
N LYS A 29 -8.03 -8.96 0.31
CA LYS A 29 -9.31 -8.92 -0.40
C LYS A 29 -9.74 -7.51 -0.80
N GLU A 30 -9.55 -6.54 0.09
CA GLU A 30 -10.12 -5.19 -0.03
C GLU A 30 -9.09 -4.19 -0.60
N VAL A 31 -7.80 -4.37 -0.31
CA VAL A 31 -6.76 -3.36 -0.64
C VAL A 31 -5.90 -3.75 -1.84
N LEU A 32 -5.29 -4.93 -1.81
CA LEU A 32 -4.32 -5.33 -2.84
C LEU A 32 -4.88 -5.32 -4.27
N PRO A 33 -6.16 -5.64 -4.54
CA PRO A 33 -6.75 -5.50 -5.88
C PRO A 33 -6.81 -4.05 -6.35
N VAL A 34 -7.07 -3.11 -5.44
CA VAL A 34 -7.07 -1.67 -5.74
C VAL A 34 -5.65 -1.22 -6.08
N ALA A 35 -4.67 -1.60 -5.25
CA ALA A 35 -3.25 -1.32 -5.50
C ALA A 35 -2.81 -1.83 -6.88
N ARG A 36 -3.15 -3.09 -7.22
CA ARG A 36 -2.82 -3.71 -8.51
C ARG A 36 -3.43 -2.95 -9.68
N LYS A 37 -4.75 -2.69 -9.62
CA LYS A 37 -5.47 -2.00 -10.69
C LYS A 37 -4.91 -0.60 -10.91
N CYS A 38 -4.73 0.16 -9.84
CA CYS A 38 -4.20 1.52 -9.89
C CYS A 38 -2.74 1.54 -10.40
N GLY A 39 -1.87 0.68 -9.87
CA GLY A 39 -0.49 0.57 -10.31
C GLY A 39 -0.39 0.23 -11.79
N ASN A 40 -1.17 -0.73 -12.28
CA ASN A 40 -1.19 -1.09 -13.70
C ASN A 40 -1.71 0.02 -14.60
N ASN A 41 -2.73 0.76 -14.15
CA ASN A 41 -3.28 1.87 -14.92
C ASN A 41 -2.34 3.07 -14.99
N MET A 42 -1.61 3.36 -13.91
CA MET A 42 -0.73 4.52 -13.82
C MET A 42 0.67 4.25 -14.37
N LEU A 43 1.24 3.08 -14.08
CA LEU A 43 2.66 2.76 -14.32
C LEU A 43 2.85 1.61 -15.33
N GLY A 44 1.77 1.09 -15.89
CA GLY A 44 1.81 -0.05 -16.81
C GLY A 44 2.34 -1.32 -16.14
N VAL A 45 3.38 -1.92 -16.71
CA VAL A 45 3.91 -3.22 -16.26
C VAL A 45 5.25 -3.12 -15.55
N HIS A 46 5.75 -1.90 -15.27
CA HIS A 46 7.07 -1.68 -14.70
C HIS A 46 6.98 -0.86 -13.41
N TRP A 47 6.56 -1.50 -12.33
CA TRP A 47 6.47 -0.87 -11.02
C TRP A 47 6.69 -1.87 -9.89
N THR A 48 7.08 -1.34 -8.73
CA THR A 48 7.38 -2.13 -7.54
C THR A 48 6.41 -1.72 -6.43
N TYR A 49 5.71 -2.70 -5.85
CA TYR A 49 4.85 -2.45 -4.70
C TYR A 49 5.68 -2.33 -3.41
N GLN A 50 5.38 -1.31 -2.60
CA GLN A 50 5.99 -1.05 -1.30
C GLN A 50 4.89 -0.85 -0.25
N GLN A 51 5.14 -1.35 0.95
CA GLN A 51 4.27 -1.17 2.13
C GLN A 51 5.13 -1.21 3.40
N ASP A 52 4.60 -0.70 4.50
CA ASP A 52 5.30 -0.68 5.79
C ASP A 52 5.28 -2.04 6.51
N GLY A 53 5.80 -2.06 7.74
CA GLY A 53 5.90 -3.25 8.59
C GLY A 53 4.64 -3.65 9.36
N ALA A 54 3.45 -3.13 9.04
CA ALA A 54 2.23 -3.47 9.79
C ALA A 54 1.92 -4.98 9.80
N LYS A 55 1.20 -5.45 10.83
CA LYS A 55 0.87 -6.88 11.00
C LYS A 55 0.19 -7.51 9.77
N PRO A 56 -0.82 -6.88 9.13
CA PRO A 56 -1.44 -7.42 7.91
C PRO A 56 -0.46 -7.51 6.75
N HIS A 57 0.44 -6.53 6.62
CA HIS A 57 1.41 -6.44 5.53
C HIS A 57 2.48 -7.52 5.64
N THR A 58 2.94 -7.82 6.86
CA THR A 58 4.03 -8.78 7.14
C THR A 58 3.58 -10.24 7.29
N HIS A 59 2.26 -10.49 7.28
CA HIS A 59 1.67 -11.83 7.31
C HIS A 59 2.09 -12.66 6.10
N HIS A 60 2.29 -13.98 6.26
CA HIS A 60 2.82 -14.82 5.18
C HIS A 60 1.91 -14.81 3.94
N LEU A 61 0.59 -14.85 4.11
CA LEU A 61 -0.36 -14.84 2.99
C LEU A 61 -0.26 -13.55 2.18
N THR A 62 -0.09 -12.42 2.86
CA THR A 62 0.07 -11.12 2.19
C THR A 62 1.38 -11.07 1.43
N GLN A 63 2.48 -11.54 2.04
CA GLN A 63 3.78 -11.56 1.39
C GLN A 63 3.79 -12.49 0.16
N GLU A 64 3.19 -13.68 0.26
CA GLU A 64 3.05 -14.62 -0.86
C GLU A 64 2.19 -14.03 -1.99
N TRP A 65 1.06 -13.41 -1.63
CA TRP A 65 0.18 -12.76 -2.61
C TRP A 65 0.92 -11.66 -3.36
N CYS A 66 1.65 -10.80 -2.66
CA CYS A 66 2.40 -9.69 -3.26
C CYS A 66 3.61 -10.16 -4.08
N ALA A 67 4.25 -11.27 -3.70
CA ALA A 67 5.40 -11.82 -4.42
C ALA A 67 5.00 -12.55 -5.72
N ASN A 68 3.72 -12.87 -5.91
CA ASN A 68 3.25 -13.47 -7.15
C ASN A 68 3.29 -12.44 -8.31
N ARG A 69 4.08 -12.75 -9.35
CA ARG A 69 4.27 -11.90 -10.54
C ARG A 69 2.99 -11.75 -11.39
N ASP A 70 2.01 -12.63 -11.21
CA ASP A 70 0.68 -12.45 -11.82
C ASP A 70 -0.08 -11.28 -11.17
N HIS A 71 0.24 -10.94 -9.92
CA HIS A 71 -0.42 -9.87 -9.18
C HIS A 71 0.34 -8.55 -9.27
N PHE A 72 1.63 -8.53 -8.92
CA PHE A 72 2.46 -7.32 -8.96
C PHE A 72 3.70 -7.54 -9.82
N PRO A 73 4.11 -6.55 -10.64
CA PRO A 73 5.31 -6.70 -11.46
C PRO A 73 6.56 -6.86 -10.63
N ASP A 74 6.66 -6.21 -9.46
CA ASP A 74 7.71 -6.40 -8.47
C ASP A 74 7.23 -6.01 -7.06
N PHE A 75 7.94 -6.45 -6.01
CA PHE A 75 7.53 -6.23 -4.62
C PHE A 75 8.72 -6.10 -3.66
N ILE A 76 8.69 -5.09 -2.77
CA ILE A 76 9.61 -4.99 -1.64
C ILE A 76 9.09 -5.84 -0.49
N SER A 77 9.70 -7.01 -0.29
CA SER A 77 9.33 -7.90 0.81
C SER A 77 9.62 -7.29 2.19
N LYS A 78 8.94 -7.78 3.22
CA LYS A 78 9.06 -7.29 4.60
C LYS A 78 10.49 -7.26 5.13
N ASN A 79 11.37 -8.13 4.64
CA ASN A 79 12.77 -8.21 5.07
C ASN A 79 13.66 -7.14 4.42
N ARG A 80 13.15 -6.45 3.40
CA ARG A 80 13.86 -5.37 2.67
C ARG A 80 13.39 -3.97 3.06
N TRP A 81 12.27 -3.86 3.77
CA TRP A 81 11.78 -2.59 4.30
C TRP A 81 12.31 -2.37 5.73
N PRO A 82 12.99 -1.24 6.02
CA PRO A 82 13.49 -0.97 7.36
C PRO A 82 12.34 -0.71 8.34
N PRO A 83 12.44 -1.20 9.60
CA PRO A 83 11.44 -0.93 10.62
C PRO A 83 11.49 0.54 11.07
N ASN A 84 10.33 1.11 11.39
CA ASN A 84 10.17 2.49 11.90
C ASN A 84 10.74 3.57 10.97
N SER A 85 10.53 3.46 9.66
CA SER A 85 11.02 4.41 8.66
C SER A 85 9.89 5.15 7.93
N PRO A 86 9.07 5.97 8.62
CA PRO A 86 8.04 6.79 7.99
C PRO A 86 8.65 7.86 7.06
N ASP A 87 9.90 8.24 7.30
CA ASP A 87 10.70 9.16 6.47
C ASP A 87 10.97 8.61 5.05
N LEU A 88 10.83 7.30 4.86
CA LEU A 88 10.98 6.65 3.55
C LEU A 88 9.64 6.45 2.83
N CYS A 89 8.51 6.78 3.46
CA CYS A 89 7.17 6.59 2.92
C CYS A 89 6.56 7.95 2.52
N PRO A 90 6.33 8.23 1.22
CA PRO A 90 5.78 9.52 0.77
C PRO A 90 4.42 9.87 1.34
N LEU A 91 3.63 8.87 1.69
CA LEU A 91 2.36 9.06 2.38
C LEU A 91 2.59 9.68 3.77
N ASP A 92 3.55 9.14 4.53
CA ASP A 92 3.78 9.52 5.93
C ASP A 92 4.58 10.81 6.08
N TYR A 93 5.65 11.01 5.29
CA TYR A 93 6.48 12.21 5.44
C TYR A 93 5.87 13.48 4.81
N SER A 94 4.80 13.36 3.99
CA SER A 94 4.25 14.51 3.27
C SER A 94 2.72 14.48 3.13
N LEU A 95 2.16 13.49 2.42
CA LEU A 95 0.76 13.59 1.97
C LEU A 95 -0.26 13.60 3.10
N TRP A 96 -0.07 12.77 4.14
CA TRP A 96 -0.99 12.76 5.27
C TRP A 96 -0.99 14.07 6.05
N ASN A 97 0.17 14.72 6.20
CA ASN A 97 0.25 16.03 6.84
C ASN A 97 -0.49 17.09 6.00
N ALA A 98 -0.22 17.15 4.70
CA ALA A 98 -0.90 18.10 3.81
C ALA A 98 -2.42 17.89 3.75
N LEU A 99 -2.87 16.63 3.80
CA LEU A 99 -4.29 16.31 3.85
C LEU A 99 -4.93 16.80 5.16
N ALA A 100 -4.28 16.55 6.30
CA ALA A 100 -4.76 16.99 7.61
C ALA A 100 -4.88 18.52 7.67
N GLU A 101 -3.88 19.26 7.21
CA GLU A 101 -3.89 20.73 7.16
C GLU A 101 -4.99 21.29 6.25
N SER A 102 -5.43 20.54 5.23
CA SER A 102 -6.50 20.97 4.31
C SER A 102 -7.92 20.71 4.82
N MET A 103 -8.07 19.97 5.92
CA MET A 103 -9.35 19.64 6.53
C MET A 103 -9.76 20.61 7.65
N ASP A 104 -8.85 21.51 8.03
CA ASP A 104 -9.09 22.63 8.96
C ASP A 104 -9.62 23.89 8.23
#